data_AF-A0A7J2J5U0-F1
#
_entry.id   AF-A0A7J2J5U0-F1
#
_cell.length_a   1.000
_cell.length_b   1.000
_cell.length_c   1.000
_cell.angle_alpha   90.00
_cell.angle_beta   90.00
_cell.angle_gamma   90.00
#
_symmetry.space_group_name_H-M   'P 1'
#
loop_
_entity.id
_entity.type
_entity.pdbx_description
1 polymer ?
#
loop_
_entity_poly.entity_id
_entity_poly.type
_entity_poly.pdbx_seq_one_letter_code
_entity_poly.pdbx_strand_id
1 'polypeptide(L)' 'LIKRAVNLREHLDKHPKDLHSRRGLILIESKIRRLVKYYVNKGVLPEGWKYDPEQAKLLVR' A
#
# COMPACT_ATOMS: atom_id res chain seq x y z
N LEU A 1 -2.40 -3.54 6.51
CA LEU A 1 -1.64 -3.71 5.23
C LEU A 1 -0.92 -2.42 4.84
N ILE A 2 -1.63 -1.29 4.81
CA ILE A 2 -1.07 0.04 4.52
C ILE A 2 0.16 0.36 5.41
N LYS A 3 0.04 0.21 6.74
CA LYS A 3 1.18 0.38 7.67
C LYS A 3 2.43 -0.44 7.32
N ARG A 4 2.24 -1.70 6.91
CA ARG A 4 3.35 -2.56 6.51
C ARG A 4 3.98 -2.08 5.19
N ALA A 5 3.17 -1.63 4.23
CA ALA A 5 3.67 -1.10 2.95
C ALA A 5 4.50 0.18 3.16
N VAL A 6 4.04 1.09 4.03
CA VAL A 6 4.76 2.33 4.37
C VAL A 6 6.14 2.01 4.96
N ASN A 7 6.21 1.18 6.01
CA ASN A 7 7.47 0.80 6.63
C ASN A 7 8.43 0.10 5.64
N LEU A 8 7.89 -0.75 4.76
CA LEU A 8 8.71 -1.48 3.78
C LEU A 8 9.25 -0.56 2.70
N ARG A 9 8.52 0.51 2.37
CA ARG A 9 8.97 1.55 1.43
C ARG A 9 10.11 2.36 2.03
N GLU A 10 10.00 2.77 3.29
CA GLU A 10 11.09 3.43 4.03
C GLU A 10 12.34 2.55 4.14
N HIS A 11 12.17 1.24 4.34
CA HIS A 11 13.29 0.28 4.33
C HIS A 11 13.97 0.23 2.95
N LEU A 12 13.19 0.16 1.87
CA LEU A 12 13.72 0.09 0.51
C LEU A 12 14.35 1.40 0.03
N ASP A 13 13.91 2.55 0.56
CA ASP A 13 14.56 3.85 0.31
C ASP A 13 15.99 3.86 0.86
N LYS A 14 16.25 3.20 2.00
CA LYS A 14 17.60 3.02 2.57
C LYS A 14 18.36 1.85 1.97
N HIS A 15 17.67 0.78 1.59
CA HIS A 15 18.23 -0.47 1.09
C HIS A 15 17.66 -0.86 -0.28
N PRO A 16 17.99 -0.13 -1.36
CA PRO A 16 17.35 -0.31 -2.67
C PRO A 16 17.68 -1.66 -3.34
N LYS A 17 18.77 -2.31 -2.94
CA LYS A 17 19.23 -3.60 -3.49
C LYS A 17 18.49 -4.81 -2.92
N ASP A 18 17.61 -4.63 -1.94
CA ASP A 18 16.79 -5.72 -1.39
C ASP A 18 15.64 -6.09 -2.35
N LEU A 19 15.93 -7.04 -3.24
CA LEU A 19 14.98 -7.52 -4.25
C LEU A 19 13.82 -8.33 -3.64
N HIS A 20 14.06 -9.02 -2.52
CA HIS A 20 13.05 -9.82 -1.87
C HIS A 20 11.97 -8.94 -1.23
N SER A 21 12.40 -7.93 -0.47
CA SER A 21 11.48 -6.94 0.10
C SER A 21 10.77 -6.12 -0.98
N ARG A 22 11.43 -5.78 -2.10
CA ARG A 22 10.79 -5.12 -3.25
C ARG A 22 9.64 -5.96 -3.82
N ARG A 23 9.85 -7.26 -4.00
CA ARG A 23 8.78 -8.18 -4.42
C ARG A 23 7.66 -8.22 -3.37
N GLY A 24 8.00 -8.27 -2.08
CA GLY A 24 7.06 -8.19 -0.98
C GLY A 24 6.18 -6.94 -1.02
N LEU A 25 6.76 -5.77 -1.30
CA LEU A 25 6.05 -4.51 -1.44
C LEU A 25 4.99 -4.60 -2.56
N ILE A 26 5.38 -5.08 -3.74
CA ILE A 26 4.47 -5.23 -4.89
C ILE A 26 3.26 -6.11 -4.55
N LEU A 27 3.49 -7.22 -3.83
CA LEU A 27 2.42 -8.13 -3.43
C LEU A 27 1.47 -7.49 -2.41
N ILE A 28 2.01 -6.74 -1.45
CA ILE A 28 1.22 -6.03 -0.44
C ILE A 28 0.37 -4.94 -1.10
N GLU A 29 0.95 -4.13 -1.99
CA GLU A 29 0.23 -3.07 -2.72
C GLU A 29 -0.87 -3.67 -3.61
N SER A 30 -0.59 -4.78 -4.28
CA SER A 30 -1.60 -5.50 -5.07
C SER A 30 -2.77 -5.99 -4.22
N LYS A 31 -2.50 -6.49 -3.00
CA LYS A 31 -3.54 -6.89 -2.05
C LYS A 31 -4.36 -5.69 -1.56
N ILE A 32 -3.72 -4.55 -1.30
CA ILE A 32 -4.41 -3.31 -0.93
C ILE A 32 -5.37 -2.88 -2.06
N ARG A 33 -4.89 -2.81 -3.31
CA ARG A 33 -5.73 -2.44 -4.47
C ARG A 33 -6.95 -3.34 -4.64
N ARG A 34 -6.80 -4.65 -4.40
CA ARG A 34 -7.93 -5.60 -4.44
C ARG A 34 -8.96 -5.33 -3.34
N LEU A 35 -8.52 -5.07 -2.12
CA LEU A 35 -9.42 -4.76 -1.01
C LEU A 35 -10.13 -3.43 -1.22
N VAL A 36 -9.42 -2.43 -1.74
CA VAL A 36 -9.99 -1.13 -2.08
C VAL A 36 -11.12 -1.29 -3.08
N LYS A 37 -10.90 -2.01 -4.20
CA LYS A 37 -11.94 -2.30 -5.17
C LYS A 37 -13.15 -3.00 -4.53
N TYR A 38 -12.90 -3.97 -3.66
CA TYR A 38 -13.96 -4.66 -2.93
C TYR A 38 -14.79 -3.71 -2.05
N TYR A 39 -14.14 -2.87 -1.24
CA TYR A 39 -14.82 -1.96 -0.33
C TYR A 39 -15.51 -0.79 -1.03
N VAL A 40 -14.99 -0.33 -2.16
CA VAL A 40 -15.68 0.64 -3.04
C VAL A 40 -16.96 0.00 -3.59
N ASN A 41 -16.87 -1.22 -4.15
CA ASN A 41 -18.05 -1.93 -4.66
C ASN A 41 -19.10 -2.24 -3.58
N LYS A 42 -18.67 -2.41 -2.32
CA LYS A 42 -19.53 -2.62 -1.16
C LYS A 42 -20.14 -1.31 -0.60
N GLY A 43 -19.75 -0.15 -1.12
CA GLY A 43 -20.20 1.17 -0.63
C GLY A 43 -19.59 1.61 0.71
N VAL A 44 -18.54 0.92 1.19
CA VAL A 44 -17.86 1.27 2.45
C VAL A 44 -16.83 2.38 2.23
N LEU A 45 -16.17 2.39 1.07
CA LEU A 45 -15.28 3.47 0.65
C LEU A 45 -15.96 4.33 -0.42
N PRO A 46 -15.68 5.64 -0.45
CA PRO A 46 -16.23 6.53 -1.46
C PRO A 46 -15.79 6.12 -2.86
N GLU A 47 -16.68 6.32 -3.84
CA GLU A 47 -16.35 6.11 -5.25
C GLU A 47 -15.18 7.01 -5.66
N GLY A 48 -14.19 6.43 -6.33
CA GLY A 48 -12.96 7.13 -6.72
C GLY A 48 -11.81 7.04 -5.70
N TRP A 49 -12.00 6.39 -4.54
CA TRP A 49 -10.89 6.16 -3.62
C TRP A 49 -9.76 5.36 -4.29
N LYS A 50 -8.54 5.89 -4.25
CA LYS A 50 -7.34 5.25 -4.82
C LYS A 50 -6.24 5.16 -3.77
N TYR A 51 -5.50 4.06 -3.84
CA TYR A 51 -4.31 3.88 -3.00
C TYR A 51 -3.16 4.72 -3.57
N ASP A 52 -2.77 5.76 -2.83
CA ASP A 52 -1.56 6.54 -3.05
C ASP A 52 -0.59 6.31 -1.88
N PRO A 53 0.64 5.83 -2.14
CA PRO A 53 1.67 5.64 -1.12
C PRO A 53 2.04 6.89 -0.31
N GLU A 54 1.99 8.09 -0.90
CA GLU A 54 2.31 9.33 -0.16
C GLU A 54 1.19 9.69 0.81
N GLN A 55 -0.07 9.56 0.37
CA GLN A 55 -1.24 9.69 1.25
C GLN A 55 -1.27 8.59 2.31
N ALA A 56 -0.83 7.38 1.97
CA ALA A 56 -0.73 6.25 2.90
C ALA A 56 0.22 6.51 4.07
N LYS A 57 1.30 7.28 3.87
CA LYS A 57 2.20 7.70 4.95
C LYS A 57 1.47 8.57 5.97
N LEU A 58 0.60 9.47 5.50
CA LEU A 58 -0.19 10.36 6.36
C LEU A 58 -1.25 9.60 7.17
N LEU A 59 -1.87 8.57 6.58
CA LEU A 59 -2.91 7.76 7.23
C LEU A 59 -2.39 6.84 8.34
N VAL A 60 -1.09 6.57 8.37
CA VAL A 60 -0.44 5.63 9.30
C VAL A 60 0.29 6.35 10.44
N ARG A 61 0.44 7.67 10.32
CA ARG A 61 1.14 8.51 11.27
C ARG A 61 0.37 8.68 12.58
#